data_AF-A0A6P8HUG3-F1
#
_entry.id   AF-A0A6P8HUG3-F1
#
_cell.length_a   1.000
_cell.length_b   1.000
_cell.length_c   1.000
_cell.angle_alpha   90.00
_cell.angle_beta   90.00
_cell.angle_gamma   90.00
#
_symmetry.space_group_name_H-M   'P 1'
#
loop_
_entity.id
_entity.type
_entity.pdbx_description
1 polymer ?
#
loop_
_entity_poly.entity_id
_entity_poly.type
_entity_poly.pdbx_seq_one_letter_code
_entity_poly.pdbx_strand_id
1 'polypeptide(L)'
;QTCNDSEFTKEKPGSYLRSHVKETFQTETASLCRVMCYLDGVCMSYNYHQTSGHCEINDSDHLQYPKDLVKKTGFTYVGTKNVCASKPCPAMDICQTGVNSREYTCIKIVTLGSKERPAKSCLHILANGFSYGSGVYVLDPANTGKPIEAYCDMTTDGGGWTKIKRLYLKNPSSLEIKDYNTYRIIGQYNNNDRSVLPTSKALLDIHQKMGFHQIHFYCYKKSVGRVVSIMTKNDTAGQHVIHFFMTLGEVSSVFPTACGSFDRLPEDTSILAQNCSLWGKINST
;
A
#
# COMPACT_ATOMS: atom_id res chain seq x y z
N GLN A 1 39.04 -6.17 26.64
CA GLN A 1 37.85 -5.32 26.90
C GLN A 1 36.73 -6.23 27.36
N THR A 2 36.22 -6.03 28.57
CA THR A 2 35.01 -6.69 29.07
C THR A 2 33.79 -6.05 28.42
N CYS A 3 32.95 -6.84 27.73
CA CYS A 3 31.64 -6.37 27.25
C CYS A 3 30.83 -5.87 28.44
N ASN A 4 30.42 -4.60 28.38
CA ASN A 4 29.66 -3.99 29.46
C ASN A 4 28.20 -4.45 29.38
N ASP A 5 27.77 -5.32 30.30
CA ASP A 5 26.38 -5.82 30.39
C ASP A 5 25.33 -4.72 30.67
N SER A 6 25.76 -3.48 30.88
CA SER A 6 24.89 -2.35 31.20
C SER A 6 24.04 -1.86 30.02
N GLU A 7 24.28 -2.30 28.79
CA GLU A 7 23.68 -1.74 27.57
C GLU A 7 22.52 -2.56 26.99
N PHE A 8 22.19 -3.72 27.57
CA PHE A 8 21.07 -4.56 27.14
C PHE A 8 20.05 -4.79 28.26
N THR A 9 18.78 -4.96 27.88
CA THR A 9 17.68 -5.30 28.80
C THR A 9 17.83 -6.73 29.31
N LYS A 10 17.06 -7.11 30.34
CA LYS A 10 16.98 -8.52 30.76
C LYS A 10 16.47 -9.39 29.61
N GLU A 11 17.04 -10.57 29.49
CA GLU A 11 16.61 -11.56 28.51
C GLU A 11 15.17 -11.99 28.77
N LYS A 12 14.42 -12.21 27.68
CA LYS A 12 13.04 -12.71 27.73
C LYS A 12 12.94 -14.05 27.00
N PRO A 13 13.23 -15.17 27.67
CA PRO A 13 13.11 -16.50 27.08
C PRO A 13 11.70 -16.80 26.57
N GLY A 14 11.60 -17.57 25.49
CA GLY A 14 10.35 -17.96 24.83
C GLY A 14 9.62 -16.78 24.17
N SER A 15 10.32 -15.67 23.91
CA SER A 15 9.76 -14.45 23.33
C SER A 15 10.53 -14.07 22.07
N TYR A 16 9.85 -13.39 21.15
CA TYR A 16 10.36 -13.08 19.82
C TYR A 16 9.71 -11.81 19.29
N LEU A 17 10.52 -10.88 18.78
CA LEU A 17 10.02 -9.70 18.10
C LEU A 17 9.87 -10.01 16.61
N ARG A 18 8.63 -9.99 16.10
CA ARG A 18 8.34 -10.27 14.69
C ARG A 18 8.32 -8.99 13.85
N SER A 19 8.43 -9.12 12.53
CA SER A 19 8.28 -8.02 11.54
C SER A 19 9.32 -6.90 11.58
N HIS A 20 10.29 -6.97 12.49
CA HIS A 20 11.35 -5.97 12.69
C HIS A 20 12.75 -6.56 12.46
N VAL A 21 12.85 -7.74 11.84
CA VAL A 21 14.14 -8.40 11.55
C VAL A 21 14.85 -7.64 10.44
N LYS A 22 16.00 -7.07 10.77
CA LYS A 22 16.87 -6.37 9.82
C LYS A 22 17.82 -7.34 9.12
N GLU A 23 18.46 -8.19 9.89
CA GLU A 23 19.47 -9.12 9.37
C GLU A 23 19.52 -10.40 10.20
N THR A 24 19.97 -11.47 9.57
CA THR A 24 19.97 -12.81 10.15
C THR A 24 21.33 -13.46 9.95
N PHE A 25 21.85 -14.05 11.03
CA PHE A 25 23.16 -14.67 11.11
C PHE A 25 23.08 -16.04 11.77
N GLN A 26 24.12 -16.84 11.56
CA GLN A 26 24.41 -17.98 12.40
C GLN A 26 25.51 -17.62 13.38
N THR A 27 25.24 -17.79 14.67
CA THR A 27 26.20 -17.50 15.73
C THR A 27 26.28 -18.64 16.74
N GLU A 28 27.51 -19.01 17.09
CA GLU A 28 27.78 -20.10 18.04
C GLU A 28 27.22 -19.81 19.44
N THR A 29 27.09 -18.54 19.80
CA THR A 29 26.60 -18.11 21.12
C THR A 29 25.67 -16.91 21.03
N ALA A 30 24.81 -16.77 22.05
CA ALA A 30 23.97 -15.58 22.25
C ALA A 30 24.82 -14.31 22.44
N SER A 31 26.00 -14.45 23.06
CA SER A 31 26.95 -13.35 23.26
C SER A 31 27.45 -12.78 21.93
N LEU A 32 27.72 -13.63 20.94
CA LEU A 32 28.12 -13.15 19.61
C LEU A 32 26.96 -12.41 18.92
N CYS A 33 25.74 -12.92 19.01
CA CYS A 33 24.54 -12.23 18.50
C CYS A 33 24.38 -10.83 19.12
N ARG A 34 24.65 -10.72 20.43
CA ARG A 34 24.67 -9.44 21.15
C ARG A 34 25.73 -8.47 20.60
N VAL A 35 26.94 -8.95 20.35
CA VAL A 35 28.02 -8.12 19.77
C VAL A 35 27.66 -7.65 18.36
N MET A 36 27.07 -8.52 17.53
CA MET A 36 26.62 -8.14 16.19
C MET A 36 25.58 -7.02 16.25
N CYS A 37 24.62 -7.09 17.17
CA CYS A 37 23.66 -6.01 17.40
C CYS A 37 24.37 -4.73 17.85
N TYR A 38 25.32 -4.81 18.79
CA TYR A 38 26.05 -3.64 19.27
C TYR A 38 26.83 -2.91 18.16
N LEU A 39 27.49 -3.65 17.27
CA LEU A 39 28.33 -3.10 16.21
C LEU A 39 27.52 -2.51 15.03
N ASP A 40 26.27 -2.92 14.84
CA ASP A 40 25.40 -2.44 13.76
C ASP A 40 25.06 -0.95 13.88
N GLY A 41 25.11 -0.38 15.09
CA GLY A 41 24.84 1.03 15.36
C GLY A 41 23.38 1.46 15.21
N VAL A 42 22.53 0.65 14.60
CA VAL A 42 21.08 0.89 14.44
C VAL A 42 20.24 -0.20 15.12
N CYS A 43 20.80 -1.39 15.38
CA CYS A 43 20.12 -2.47 16.07
C CYS A 43 19.55 -2.04 17.45
N MET A 44 18.24 -2.26 17.63
CA MET A 44 17.51 -1.93 18.85
C MET A 44 17.19 -3.17 19.71
N SER A 45 17.19 -4.36 19.11
CA SER A 45 17.02 -5.62 19.82
C SER A 45 17.47 -6.81 18.97
N TYR A 46 17.53 -8.01 19.55
CA TYR A 46 17.76 -9.23 18.78
C TYR A 46 16.90 -10.40 19.27
N ASN A 47 16.62 -11.34 18.37
CA ASN A 47 16.09 -12.65 18.69
C ASN A 47 17.21 -13.69 18.54
N TYR A 48 17.37 -14.58 19.51
CA TYR A 48 18.37 -15.65 19.43
C TYR A 48 17.74 -17.01 19.70
N HIS A 49 17.96 -17.97 18.80
CA HIS A 49 17.51 -19.35 18.97
C HIS A 49 18.63 -20.21 19.57
N GLN A 50 18.41 -20.68 20.80
CA GLN A 50 19.47 -21.27 21.61
C GLN A 50 20.07 -22.56 21.05
N THR A 51 19.28 -23.38 20.34
CA THR A 51 19.74 -24.69 19.85
C THR A 51 20.30 -24.65 18.45
N SER A 52 19.81 -23.74 17.60
CA SER A 52 20.21 -23.69 16.19
C SER A 52 21.24 -22.60 15.90
N GLY A 53 21.62 -21.79 16.90
CA GLY A 53 22.53 -20.65 16.72
C GLY A 53 21.94 -19.49 15.94
N HIS A 54 20.63 -19.50 15.65
CA HIS A 54 20.01 -18.52 14.76
C HIS A 54 19.90 -17.17 15.46
N CYS A 55 20.59 -16.16 14.94
CA CYS A 55 20.61 -14.81 15.44
C CYS A 55 19.89 -13.88 14.47
N GLU A 56 18.91 -13.12 14.94
CA GLU A 56 18.23 -12.08 14.16
C GLU A 56 18.41 -10.75 14.88
N ILE A 57 19.05 -9.78 14.24
CA ILE A 57 19.12 -8.41 14.77
C ILE A 57 17.94 -7.61 14.22
N ASN A 58 17.38 -6.73 15.05
CA ASN A 58 16.15 -6.01 14.76
C ASN A 58 16.39 -4.49 14.76
N ASP A 59 15.71 -3.79 13.84
CA ASP A 59 15.72 -2.33 13.76
C ASP A 59 14.77 -1.65 14.77
N SER A 60 14.01 -2.44 15.53
CA SER A 60 13.12 -1.95 16.58
C SER A 60 13.10 -2.80 17.85
N ASP A 61 12.23 -2.45 18.80
CA ASP A 61 12.10 -3.08 20.10
C ASP A 61 10.63 -3.18 20.56
N HIS A 62 10.41 -3.90 21.68
CA HIS A 62 9.09 -4.12 22.27
C HIS A 62 8.48 -2.90 22.96
N LEU A 63 9.23 -1.82 23.17
CA LEU A 63 8.71 -0.59 23.76
C LEU A 63 8.06 0.27 22.68
N GLN A 64 8.68 0.32 21.49
CA GLN A 64 8.13 0.95 20.30
C GLN A 64 6.98 0.11 19.70
N TYR A 65 7.13 -1.22 19.63
CA TYR A 65 6.13 -2.13 19.05
C TYR A 65 5.74 -3.25 20.04
N PRO A 66 5.01 -2.94 21.12
CA PRO A 66 4.67 -3.92 22.16
C PRO A 66 3.80 -5.07 21.65
N LYS A 67 3.02 -4.86 20.58
CA LYS A 67 2.16 -5.89 19.98
C LYS A 67 2.93 -6.92 19.14
N ASP A 68 4.17 -6.59 18.76
CA ASP A 68 4.99 -7.47 17.91
C ASP A 68 5.93 -8.36 18.73
N LEU A 69 6.04 -8.13 20.04
CA LEU A 69 6.68 -9.07 20.95
C LEU A 69 5.73 -10.24 21.22
N VAL A 70 5.94 -11.33 20.52
CA VAL A 70 5.12 -12.55 20.59
C VAL A 70 5.84 -13.67 21.33
N LYS A 71 5.08 -14.69 21.72
CA LYS A 71 5.66 -15.94 22.24
C LYS A 71 6.15 -16.81 21.08
N LYS A 72 7.38 -17.29 21.16
CA LYS A 72 7.97 -18.24 20.20
C LYS A 72 8.97 -19.12 20.94
N THR A 73 8.63 -20.40 21.08
CA THR A 73 9.46 -21.37 21.79
C THR A 73 10.82 -21.52 21.11
N GLY A 74 11.89 -21.70 21.89
CA GLY A 74 13.27 -21.83 21.40
C GLY A 74 14.00 -20.51 21.17
N PHE A 75 13.27 -19.39 21.04
CA PHE A 75 13.84 -18.06 20.91
C PHE A 75 13.91 -17.31 22.24
N THR A 76 14.95 -16.51 22.40
CA THR A 76 15.11 -15.53 23.46
C THR A 76 15.20 -14.15 22.83
N TYR A 77 14.36 -13.23 23.29
CA TYR A 77 14.39 -11.83 22.89
C TYR A 77 15.19 -10.99 23.88
N VAL A 78 16.02 -10.08 23.37
CA VAL A 78 16.78 -9.11 24.18
C VAL A 78 16.76 -7.74 23.50
N GLY A 79 16.30 -6.70 24.21
CA GLY A 79 16.39 -5.31 23.76
C GLY A 79 17.67 -4.62 24.20
N THR A 80 18.01 -3.49 23.58
CA THR A 80 19.05 -2.58 24.10
C THR A 80 18.46 -1.66 25.17
N LYS A 81 19.27 -1.27 26.15
CA LYS A 81 18.94 -0.20 27.12
C LYS A 81 19.27 1.13 26.47
N ASN A 82 18.26 1.76 25.93
CA ASN A 82 18.36 3.10 25.36
C ASN A 82 17.42 4.08 26.08
N VAL A 83 17.67 5.37 25.95
CA VAL A 83 16.81 6.44 26.47
C VAL A 83 15.43 6.50 25.77
N CYS A 84 15.27 5.85 24.62
CA CYS A 84 13.98 5.69 23.94
C CYS A 84 12.97 4.93 24.81
N ALA A 85 13.46 4.05 25.71
CA ALA A 85 12.62 3.31 26.63
C ALA A 85 11.87 4.18 27.65
N SER A 86 12.49 5.28 28.10
CA SER A 86 11.89 6.20 29.07
C SER A 86 11.13 7.35 28.40
N LYS A 87 11.47 7.67 27.15
CA LYS A 87 10.80 8.68 26.31
C LYS A 87 10.63 8.15 24.88
N PRO A 88 9.62 7.29 24.63
CA PRO A 88 9.42 6.69 23.31
C PRO A 88 9.18 7.76 22.25
N CYS A 89 9.73 7.54 21.05
CA CYS A 89 9.43 8.37 19.90
C CYS A 89 7.93 8.25 19.53
N PRO A 90 7.36 9.28 18.88
CA PRO A 90 6.03 9.17 18.27
C PRO A 90 5.95 7.95 17.34
N ALA A 91 4.75 7.38 17.20
CA ALA A 91 4.54 6.18 16.40
C ALA A 91 5.08 6.37 14.96
N MET A 92 5.88 5.40 14.49
CA MET A 92 6.56 5.35 13.18
C MET A 92 7.83 6.21 13.02
N ASP A 93 8.34 6.84 14.08
CA ASP A 93 9.67 7.46 14.06
C ASP A 93 10.75 6.46 14.51
N ILE A 94 11.94 6.55 13.93
CA ILE A 94 13.11 5.75 14.35
C ILE A 94 13.78 6.44 15.52
N CYS A 95 13.97 5.71 16.62
CA CYS A 95 14.84 6.18 17.68
C CYS A 95 16.31 5.92 17.34
N GLN A 96 17.06 6.97 16.95
CA GLN A 96 18.50 6.85 16.75
C GLN A 96 19.23 7.32 18.00
N THR A 97 19.89 6.39 18.71
CA THR A 97 20.72 6.71 19.86
C THR A 97 22.06 7.32 19.42
N GLY A 98 22.49 8.39 20.09
CA GLY A 98 23.84 8.91 19.94
C GLY A 98 24.90 7.97 20.53
N VAL A 99 26.18 8.28 20.28
CA VAL A 99 27.37 7.46 20.60
C VAL A 99 27.43 6.98 22.06
N ASN A 100 26.85 7.74 23.00
CA ASN A 100 26.89 7.44 24.43
C ASN A 100 25.57 6.86 24.99
N SER A 101 24.58 6.54 24.15
CA SER A 101 23.24 6.03 24.50
C SER A 101 22.42 6.88 25.50
N ARG A 102 22.92 8.06 25.89
CA ARG A 102 22.27 9.04 26.79
C ARG A 102 21.47 10.11 26.06
N GLU A 103 21.75 10.29 24.77
CA GLU A 103 21.07 11.21 23.87
C GLU A 103 20.50 10.42 22.70
N TYR A 104 19.37 10.85 22.17
CA TYR A 104 18.75 10.24 21.01
C TYR A 104 18.05 11.30 20.16
N THR A 105 17.89 11.00 18.89
CA THR A 105 17.06 11.78 17.96
C THR A 105 15.95 10.89 17.43
N CYS A 106 14.71 11.38 17.46
CA CYS A 106 13.63 10.75 16.72
C CYS A 106 13.74 11.18 15.26
N ILE A 107 14.18 10.26 14.40
CA ILE A 107 14.14 10.45 12.96
C ILE A 107 12.75 10.12 12.49
N LYS A 108 12.04 11.13 11.99
CA LYS A 108 10.77 10.92 11.33
C LYS A 108 10.97 10.07 10.09
N ILE A 109 10.41 8.86 10.04
CA ILE A 109 10.35 8.11 8.78
C ILE A 109 9.34 8.84 7.91
N VAL A 110 9.85 9.62 6.97
CA VAL A 110 9.00 10.24 5.97
C VAL A 110 8.59 9.14 4.98
N THR A 111 7.45 8.48 5.24
CA THR A 111 6.96 7.39 4.40
C THR A 111 6.43 7.91 3.08
N LEU A 112 6.63 7.16 1.99
CA LEU A 112 6.12 7.58 0.68
C LEU A 112 4.60 7.38 0.67
N GLY A 113 3.86 8.41 0.29
CA GLY A 113 2.41 8.42 0.40
C GLY A 113 1.88 9.06 1.68
N SER A 114 2.73 9.77 2.43
CA SER A 114 2.34 10.59 3.59
C SER A 114 2.14 12.07 3.23
N LYS A 115 1.68 12.89 4.18
CA LYS A 115 1.53 14.34 3.98
C LYS A 115 2.87 15.02 3.71
N GLU A 116 3.93 14.53 4.34
CA GLU A 116 5.28 15.05 4.26
C GLU A 116 6.04 14.56 3.02
N ARG A 117 5.69 13.38 2.49
CA ARG A 117 6.20 12.88 1.20
C ARG A 117 5.07 12.25 0.38
N PRO A 118 4.23 13.09 -0.24
CA PRO A 118 3.18 12.63 -1.14
C PRO A 118 3.75 11.81 -2.28
N ALA A 119 3.05 10.76 -2.69
CA ALA A 119 3.48 9.92 -3.79
C ALA A 119 2.86 10.35 -5.13
N LYS A 120 3.49 10.00 -6.25
CA LYS A 120 2.90 10.18 -7.57
C LYS A 120 1.63 9.33 -7.79
N SER A 121 1.63 8.08 -7.31
CA SER A 121 0.53 7.13 -7.48
C SER A 121 0.54 6.03 -6.43
N CYS A 122 -0.54 5.25 -6.34
CA CYS A 122 -0.58 4.06 -5.49
C CYS A 122 0.46 3.02 -5.91
N LEU A 123 0.65 2.82 -7.23
CA LEU A 123 1.70 1.95 -7.76
C LEU A 123 3.11 2.46 -7.39
N HIS A 124 3.34 3.78 -7.37
CA HIS A 124 4.61 4.35 -6.92
C HIS A 124 4.93 4.00 -5.46
N ILE A 125 3.92 4.02 -4.58
CA ILE A 125 4.07 3.61 -3.17
C ILE A 125 4.44 2.12 -3.09
N LEU A 126 3.67 1.29 -3.79
CA LEU A 126 3.84 -0.16 -3.75
C LEU A 126 5.20 -0.60 -4.31
N ALA A 127 5.58 -0.09 -5.47
CA ALA A 127 6.85 -0.42 -6.12
C ALA A 127 8.08 -0.02 -5.31
N ASN A 128 7.95 0.94 -4.38
CA ASN A 128 9.03 1.36 -3.49
C ASN A 128 8.94 0.74 -2.08
N GLY A 129 8.06 -0.23 -1.85
CA GLY A 129 7.98 -0.96 -0.58
C GLY A 129 7.36 -0.16 0.58
N PHE A 130 6.67 0.95 0.30
CA PHE A 130 6.04 1.80 1.33
C PHE A 130 4.55 1.49 1.57
N SER A 131 4.04 0.38 1.01
CA SER A 131 2.67 -0.08 1.25
C SER A 131 2.54 -0.65 2.67
N TYR A 132 1.57 -0.15 3.43
CA TYR A 132 1.10 -0.73 4.69
C TYR A 132 -0.27 -1.42 4.53
N GLY A 133 -0.63 -1.78 3.29
CA GLY A 133 -1.91 -2.39 2.92
C GLY A 133 -2.90 -1.40 2.29
N SER A 134 -4.08 -1.91 1.93
CA SER A 134 -5.13 -1.11 1.29
C SER A 134 -5.69 -0.05 2.23
N GLY A 135 -5.79 1.19 1.76
CA GLY A 135 -6.11 2.31 2.63
C GLY A 135 -6.02 3.67 1.93
N VAL A 136 -6.14 4.74 2.72
CA VAL A 136 -6.01 6.11 2.22
C VAL A 136 -4.56 6.54 2.31
N TYR A 137 -4.00 6.98 1.18
CA TYR A 137 -2.66 7.53 1.08
C TYR A 137 -2.73 8.96 0.52
N VAL A 138 -1.64 9.70 0.65
CA VAL A 138 -1.50 11.06 0.16
C VAL A 138 -0.73 11.05 -1.17
N LEU A 139 -1.37 11.56 -2.22
CA LEU A 139 -0.81 11.63 -3.56
C LEU A 139 -0.62 13.07 -4.02
N ASP A 140 0.47 13.34 -4.74
CA ASP A 140 0.67 14.57 -5.53
C ASP A 140 1.11 14.21 -6.95
N PRO A 141 0.20 13.71 -7.80
CA PRO A 141 0.53 13.24 -9.15
C PRO A 141 1.25 14.27 -10.02
N ALA A 142 0.97 15.55 -9.80
CA ALA A 142 1.52 16.66 -10.58
C ALA A 142 2.71 17.36 -9.90
N ASN A 143 3.14 16.89 -8.72
CA ASN A 143 4.22 17.49 -7.92
C ASN A 143 4.03 19.01 -7.71
N THR A 144 2.80 19.40 -7.35
CA THR A 144 2.38 20.81 -7.23
C THR A 144 2.53 21.37 -5.82
N GLY A 145 2.86 20.52 -4.83
CA GLY A 145 2.78 20.85 -3.41
C GLY A 145 1.35 20.95 -2.88
N LYS A 146 0.35 20.55 -3.68
CA LYS A 146 -1.08 20.55 -3.31
C LYS A 146 -1.65 19.13 -3.37
N PRO A 147 -1.22 18.25 -2.44
CA PRO A 147 -1.59 16.84 -2.47
C PRO A 147 -3.09 16.61 -2.25
N ILE A 148 -3.52 15.39 -2.57
CA ILE A 148 -4.88 14.86 -2.35
C ILE A 148 -4.81 13.55 -1.57
N GLU A 149 -5.83 13.28 -0.77
CA GLU A 149 -6.04 11.96 -0.18
C GLU A 149 -6.72 11.06 -1.21
N ALA A 150 -6.19 9.86 -1.43
CA ALA A 150 -6.70 8.89 -2.39
C ALA A 150 -6.74 7.50 -1.77
N TYR A 151 -7.75 6.71 -2.14
CA TYR A 151 -7.79 5.32 -1.72
C TYR A 151 -6.93 4.45 -2.65
N CYS A 152 -5.94 3.79 -2.08
CA CYS A 152 -5.10 2.82 -2.75
C CYS A 152 -5.54 1.40 -2.38
N ASP A 153 -5.85 0.59 -3.39
CA ASP A 153 -5.98 -0.85 -3.22
C ASP A 153 -4.61 -1.48 -3.50
N MET A 154 -3.96 -1.93 -2.42
CA MET A 154 -2.63 -2.53 -2.42
C MET A 154 -2.68 -4.05 -2.43
N THR A 155 -3.87 -4.65 -2.65
CA THR A 155 -4.11 -6.08 -2.44
C THR A 155 -4.68 -6.78 -3.67
N THR A 156 -5.62 -6.16 -4.37
CA THR A 156 -6.28 -6.77 -5.54
C THR A 156 -5.29 -6.87 -6.69
N ASP A 157 -5.15 -8.07 -7.26
CA ASP A 157 -4.31 -8.34 -8.43
C ASP A 157 -2.89 -7.72 -8.34
N GLY A 158 -2.17 -8.03 -7.26
CA GLY A 158 -0.82 -7.50 -7.02
C GLY A 158 -0.78 -6.07 -6.49
N GLY A 159 -1.90 -5.34 -6.45
CA GLY A 159 -2.05 -4.04 -5.80
C GLY A 159 -1.56 -2.84 -6.63
N GLY A 160 -1.55 -1.67 -5.99
CA GLY A 160 -1.08 -0.42 -6.60
C GLY A 160 -2.18 0.33 -7.37
N TRP A 161 -3.43 -0.11 -7.24
CA TRP A 161 -4.58 0.50 -7.89
C TRP A 161 -5.00 1.77 -7.18
N THR A 162 -5.21 2.85 -7.94
CA THR A 162 -5.81 4.09 -7.44
C THR A 162 -7.31 4.11 -7.70
N LYS A 163 -8.12 4.17 -6.65
CA LYS A 163 -9.58 4.23 -6.78
C LYS A 163 -10.01 5.63 -7.19
N ILE A 164 -10.59 5.75 -8.39
CA ILE A 164 -11.02 7.04 -8.94
C ILE A 164 -12.49 7.38 -8.62
N LYS A 165 -13.35 6.37 -8.40
CA LYS A 165 -14.76 6.55 -8.05
C LYS A 165 -15.37 5.30 -7.41
N ARG A 166 -16.28 5.50 -6.46
CA ARG A 166 -17.20 4.52 -5.88
C ARG A 166 -18.61 5.11 -5.96
N LEU A 167 -19.57 4.33 -6.46
CA LEU A 167 -20.96 4.74 -6.57
C LEU A 167 -21.89 3.69 -6.01
N TYR A 168 -22.96 4.16 -5.37
CA TYR A 168 -24.11 3.33 -5.04
C TYR A 168 -25.30 3.77 -5.88
N LEU A 169 -25.67 2.94 -6.84
CA LEU A 169 -26.78 3.23 -7.73
C LEU A 169 -28.10 2.82 -7.05
N LYS A 170 -28.89 3.79 -6.56
CA LYS A 170 -30.33 3.63 -6.26
C LYS A 170 -31.16 3.97 -7.52
N ASN A 171 -32.47 3.73 -7.53
CA ASN A 171 -33.37 3.92 -8.70
C ASN A 171 -33.10 5.21 -9.51
N PRO A 172 -33.36 5.21 -10.83
CA PRO A 172 -32.94 6.28 -11.71
C PRO A 172 -33.73 7.56 -11.43
N SER A 173 -33.02 8.61 -11.05
CA SER A 173 -33.48 9.99 -11.13
C SER A 173 -32.41 10.79 -11.86
N SER A 174 -32.86 11.81 -12.60
CA SER A 174 -32.05 12.63 -13.52
C SER A 174 -30.82 13.23 -12.83
N LEU A 175 -29.71 13.26 -13.56
CA LEU A 175 -28.42 13.74 -13.08
C LEU A 175 -28.02 14.99 -13.84
N GLU A 176 -27.87 16.11 -13.13
CA GLU A 176 -26.97 17.17 -13.58
C GLU A 176 -25.54 16.67 -13.37
N ILE A 177 -24.67 16.81 -14.37
CA ILE A 177 -23.28 16.39 -14.31
C ILE A 177 -22.44 17.59 -13.88
N LYS A 178 -21.65 17.45 -12.81
CA LYS A 178 -20.64 18.44 -12.44
C LYS A 178 -19.33 18.05 -13.11
N ASP A 179 -18.80 18.96 -13.93
CA ASP A 179 -17.57 18.72 -14.69
C ASP A 179 -16.33 18.73 -13.79
N TYR A 180 -15.84 17.54 -13.46
CA TYR A 180 -14.51 17.38 -12.88
C TYR A 180 -13.55 16.93 -13.98
N ASN A 181 -12.69 17.84 -14.42
CA ASN A 181 -11.80 17.65 -15.57
C ASN A 181 -10.32 17.43 -15.19
N THR A 182 -10.01 17.22 -13.91
CA THR A 182 -8.62 17.08 -13.42
C THR A 182 -8.45 15.87 -12.51
N TYR A 183 -7.21 15.44 -12.30
CA TYR A 183 -6.83 14.34 -11.41
C TYR A 183 -7.33 14.52 -9.98
N ARG A 184 -7.68 15.75 -9.57
CA ARG A 184 -8.20 16.05 -8.22
C ARG A 184 -9.53 15.33 -7.95
N ILE A 185 -10.25 14.87 -8.98
CA ILE A 185 -11.45 14.02 -8.83
C ILE A 185 -11.18 12.74 -8.04
N ILE A 186 -9.94 12.23 -8.04
CA ILE A 186 -9.52 11.07 -7.24
C ILE A 186 -9.78 11.32 -5.75
N GLY A 187 -9.61 12.56 -5.26
CA GLY A 187 -9.91 12.91 -3.88
C GLY A 187 -11.41 12.83 -3.52
N GLN A 188 -12.27 12.72 -4.52
CA GLN A 188 -13.72 12.57 -4.39
C GLN A 188 -14.17 11.12 -4.61
N TYR A 189 -13.26 10.14 -4.53
CA TYR A 189 -13.57 8.73 -4.86
C TYR A 189 -14.78 8.18 -4.10
N ASN A 190 -15.02 8.61 -2.85
CA ASN A 190 -16.12 8.10 -2.02
C ASN A 190 -17.42 8.90 -2.18
N ASN A 191 -17.37 10.05 -2.85
CA ASN A 191 -18.49 10.96 -2.96
C ASN A 191 -19.68 10.24 -3.63
N ASN A 192 -20.80 10.12 -2.92
CA ASN A 192 -21.98 9.41 -3.41
C ASN A 192 -22.84 10.25 -4.36
N ASP A 193 -22.51 11.54 -4.54
CA ASP A 193 -23.12 12.38 -5.56
C ASP A 193 -22.78 11.79 -6.94
N ARG A 194 -23.83 11.42 -7.66
CA ARG A 194 -23.77 10.83 -9.00
C ARG A 194 -23.40 11.86 -10.07
N SER A 195 -23.50 13.16 -9.76
CA SER A 195 -23.00 14.23 -10.62
C SER A 195 -21.47 14.30 -10.65
N VAL A 196 -20.80 13.72 -9.65
CA VAL A 196 -19.35 13.78 -9.45
C VAL A 196 -18.71 12.57 -10.13
N LEU A 197 -18.58 12.58 -11.45
CA LEU A 197 -17.94 11.50 -12.21
C LEU A 197 -16.65 11.99 -12.87
N PRO A 198 -15.62 11.12 -13.00
CA PRO A 198 -14.46 11.45 -13.81
C PRO A 198 -14.89 11.56 -15.28
N THR A 199 -14.68 12.74 -15.87
CA THR A 199 -14.88 12.96 -17.31
C THR A 199 -13.75 12.32 -18.12
N SER A 200 -13.90 12.26 -19.45
CA SER A 200 -12.83 11.86 -20.36
C SER A 200 -11.57 12.72 -20.18
N LYS A 201 -11.75 14.04 -20.00
CA LYS A 201 -10.65 14.97 -19.68
C LYS A 201 -9.96 14.67 -18.35
N ALA A 202 -10.72 14.31 -17.31
CA ALA A 202 -10.11 13.89 -16.05
C ALA A 202 -9.32 12.59 -16.20
N LEU A 203 -9.83 11.60 -16.94
CA LEU A 203 -9.08 10.36 -17.19
C LEU A 203 -7.80 10.63 -17.98
N LEU A 204 -7.85 11.52 -18.97
CA LEU A 204 -6.67 11.97 -19.72
C LEU A 204 -5.64 12.66 -18.79
N ASP A 205 -6.08 13.57 -17.94
CA ASP A 205 -5.19 14.25 -16.97
C ASP A 205 -4.60 13.24 -15.97
N ILE A 206 -5.39 12.31 -15.46
CA ILE A 206 -4.90 11.22 -14.59
C ILE A 206 -3.85 10.38 -15.34
N HIS A 207 -4.08 10.04 -16.61
CA HIS A 207 -3.14 9.26 -17.41
C HIS A 207 -1.82 10.02 -17.60
N GLN A 208 -1.89 11.30 -17.95
CA GLN A 208 -0.70 12.14 -18.12
C GLN A 208 0.10 12.33 -16.82
N LYS A 209 -0.56 12.45 -15.67
CA LYS A 209 0.12 12.66 -14.38
C LYS A 209 0.57 11.38 -13.71
N MET A 210 -0.15 10.27 -13.84
CA MET A 210 0.12 9.03 -13.12
C MET A 210 0.67 7.89 -14.00
N GLY A 211 0.40 7.90 -15.30
CA GLY A 211 0.87 6.89 -16.25
C GLY A 211 0.23 5.52 -16.05
N PHE A 212 -1.09 5.45 -15.87
CA PHE A 212 -1.78 4.15 -15.74
C PHE A 212 -1.97 3.49 -17.11
N HIS A 213 -1.89 2.16 -17.14
CA HIS A 213 -2.01 1.34 -18.35
C HIS A 213 -3.14 0.31 -18.28
N GLN A 214 -3.86 0.26 -17.16
CA GLN A 214 -4.99 -0.63 -16.96
C GLN A 214 -6.09 0.06 -16.15
N ILE A 215 -7.33 -0.35 -16.37
CA ILE A 215 -8.51 0.06 -15.60
C ILE A 215 -9.18 -1.19 -15.04
N HIS A 216 -9.45 -1.19 -13.75
CA HIS A 216 -10.24 -2.21 -13.07
C HIS A 216 -11.68 -1.75 -12.86
N PHE A 217 -12.63 -2.51 -13.38
CA PHE A 217 -14.07 -2.29 -13.21
C PHE A 217 -14.63 -3.28 -12.20
N TYR A 218 -15.16 -2.74 -11.11
CA TYR A 218 -15.80 -3.53 -10.06
C TYR A 218 -17.25 -3.07 -9.84
N CYS A 219 -18.17 -4.03 -9.82
CA CYS A 219 -19.57 -3.79 -9.47
C CYS A 219 -20.18 -5.00 -8.76
N TYR A 220 -20.88 -4.77 -7.65
CA TYR A 220 -21.64 -5.78 -6.94
C TYR A 220 -23.15 -5.53 -7.05
N LYS A 221 -23.88 -6.46 -7.67
CA LYS A 221 -25.33 -6.40 -7.83
C LYS A 221 -26.01 -7.16 -6.69
N LYS A 222 -26.38 -6.42 -5.64
CA LYS A 222 -26.98 -6.95 -4.40
C LYS A 222 -28.22 -7.84 -4.63
N SER A 223 -29.09 -7.50 -5.59
CA SER A 223 -30.35 -8.22 -5.80
C SER A 223 -30.19 -9.68 -6.25
N VAL A 224 -29.04 -10.04 -6.82
CA VAL A 224 -28.78 -11.37 -7.39
C VAL A 224 -27.41 -11.91 -6.95
N GLY A 225 -26.73 -11.25 -6.02
CA GLY A 225 -25.43 -11.67 -5.50
C GLY A 225 -24.31 -11.77 -6.53
N ARG A 226 -24.39 -11.07 -7.67
CA ARG A 226 -23.40 -11.16 -8.77
C ARG A 226 -22.36 -10.04 -8.70
N VAL A 227 -21.14 -10.36 -9.10
CA VAL A 227 -19.99 -9.46 -9.17
C VAL A 227 -19.52 -9.35 -10.62
N VAL A 228 -19.34 -8.13 -11.10
CA VAL A 228 -18.47 -7.83 -12.23
C VAL A 228 -17.12 -7.43 -11.64
N SER A 229 -16.05 -8.12 -11.97
CA SER A 229 -14.68 -7.74 -11.62
C SER A 229 -13.75 -8.05 -12.79
N ILE A 230 -13.54 -7.04 -13.64
CA ILE A 230 -12.72 -7.19 -14.85
C ILE A 230 -11.67 -6.09 -14.92
N MET A 231 -10.52 -6.39 -15.48
CA MET A 231 -9.49 -5.39 -15.73
C MET A 231 -9.10 -5.39 -17.20
N THR A 232 -8.84 -4.22 -17.77
CA THR A 232 -8.31 -4.15 -19.13
C THR A 232 -6.98 -4.88 -19.21
N LYS A 233 -6.71 -5.57 -20.32
CA LYS A 233 -5.40 -6.20 -20.54
C LYS A 233 -4.30 -5.15 -20.64
N ASN A 234 -3.08 -5.55 -20.31
CA ASN A 234 -1.89 -4.72 -20.53
C ASN A 234 -1.30 -4.96 -21.93
N ASP A 235 -2.13 -4.79 -22.96
CA ASP A 235 -1.77 -4.96 -24.36
C ASP A 235 -2.46 -3.91 -25.23
N THR A 236 -2.28 -3.97 -26.55
CA THR A 236 -2.89 -3.03 -27.49
C THR A 236 -4.42 -3.00 -27.41
N ALA A 237 -5.07 -4.15 -27.15
CA ALA A 237 -6.52 -4.21 -27.05
C ALA A 237 -7.02 -3.48 -25.79
N GLY A 238 -6.35 -3.65 -24.65
CA GLY A 238 -6.65 -2.90 -23.44
C GLY A 238 -6.34 -1.40 -23.56
N GLN A 239 -5.26 -1.03 -24.26
CA GLN A 239 -4.95 0.38 -24.55
C GLN A 239 -6.04 1.07 -25.38
N HIS A 240 -6.66 0.37 -26.34
CA HIS A 240 -7.83 0.91 -27.07
C HIS A 240 -9.01 1.22 -26.13
N VAL A 241 -9.22 0.41 -25.08
CA VAL A 241 -10.26 0.68 -24.08
C VAL A 241 -9.94 1.94 -23.28
N ILE A 242 -8.70 2.09 -22.82
CA ILE A 242 -8.27 3.28 -22.08
C ILE A 242 -8.40 4.53 -22.95
N HIS A 243 -7.95 4.46 -24.21
CA HIS A 243 -8.10 5.54 -25.16
C HIS A 243 -9.56 5.95 -25.37
N PHE A 244 -10.46 4.98 -25.56
CA PHE A 244 -11.90 5.24 -25.68
C PHE A 244 -12.46 6.04 -24.50
N PHE A 245 -12.10 5.69 -23.26
CA PHE A 245 -12.55 6.43 -22.08
C PHE A 245 -11.94 7.82 -21.96
N MET A 246 -10.73 8.05 -22.48
CA MET A 246 -10.08 9.37 -22.50
C MET A 246 -10.57 10.28 -23.64
N THR A 247 -11.19 9.74 -24.69
CA THR A 247 -11.71 10.50 -25.85
C THR A 247 -13.24 10.46 -25.97
N LEU A 248 -13.94 9.97 -24.94
CA LEU A 248 -15.39 9.85 -24.97
C LEU A 248 -16.05 11.20 -25.28
N GLY A 249 -16.91 11.22 -26.31
CA GLY A 249 -17.59 12.42 -26.80
C GLY A 249 -16.89 13.14 -27.97
N GLU A 250 -15.70 12.70 -28.36
CA GLU A 250 -14.99 13.18 -29.56
C GLU A 250 -15.38 12.38 -30.81
N VAL A 251 -15.29 13.01 -31.98
CA VAL A 251 -15.59 12.37 -33.29
C VAL A 251 -14.67 11.18 -33.57
N SER A 252 -13.45 11.21 -33.05
CA SER A 252 -12.44 10.15 -33.15
C SER A 252 -12.69 8.96 -32.21
N SER A 253 -13.69 9.03 -31.33
CA SER A 253 -13.94 7.98 -30.33
C SER A 253 -14.53 6.73 -30.98
N VAL A 254 -13.75 5.64 -30.98
CA VAL A 254 -14.16 4.34 -31.53
C VAL A 254 -14.47 3.38 -30.39
N PHE A 255 -15.63 2.73 -30.45
CA PHE A 255 -16.00 1.72 -29.45
C PHE A 255 -15.10 0.48 -29.60
N PRO A 256 -14.31 0.11 -28.58
CA PRO A 256 -13.38 -1.01 -28.66
C PRO A 256 -14.12 -2.35 -28.64
N THR A 257 -13.53 -3.38 -29.24
CA THR A 257 -14.05 -4.75 -29.12
C THR A 257 -13.90 -5.22 -27.67
N ALA A 258 -15.00 -5.68 -27.06
CA ALA A 258 -14.98 -6.12 -25.67
C ALA A 258 -14.27 -7.48 -25.51
N CYS A 259 -14.51 -8.45 -26.40
CA CYS A 259 -13.82 -9.73 -26.31
C CYS A 259 -12.32 -9.57 -26.55
N GLY A 260 -11.54 -10.11 -25.61
CA GLY A 260 -10.08 -10.08 -25.68
C GLY A 260 -9.43 -8.81 -25.15
N SER A 261 -10.18 -7.76 -24.78
CA SER A 261 -9.63 -6.50 -24.25
C SER A 261 -9.56 -6.42 -22.72
N PHE A 262 -10.06 -7.42 -22.01
CA PHE A 262 -10.01 -7.52 -20.54
C PHE A 262 -9.75 -8.94 -20.06
N ASP A 263 -9.27 -9.04 -18.81
CA ASP A 263 -9.19 -10.26 -18.02
C ASP A 263 -10.27 -10.23 -16.93
N ARG A 264 -10.80 -11.42 -16.59
CA ARG A 264 -11.75 -11.61 -15.50
C ARG A 264 -10.95 -11.94 -14.23
N LEU A 265 -11.18 -11.19 -13.16
CA LEU A 265 -10.57 -11.48 -11.86
C LEU A 265 -11.29 -12.65 -11.16
N PRO A 266 -10.65 -13.33 -10.19
CA PRO A 266 -11.17 -14.56 -9.58
C PRO A 266 -12.58 -14.45 -8.99
N GLU A 267 -12.97 -13.27 -8.51
CA GLU A 267 -14.28 -13.01 -7.92
C GLU A 267 -15.37 -12.65 -8.94
N ASP A 268 -15.06 -12.55 -10.23
CA ASP A 268 -16.04 -12.25 -11.27
C ASP A 268 -17.01 -13.42 -11.48
N THR A 269 -18.29 -13.13 -11.25
CA THR A 269 -19.42 -14.06 -11.44
C THR A 269 -20.39 -13.55 -12.51
N SER A 270 -19.93 -12.63 -13.35
CA SER A 270 -20.81 -11.91 -14.25
C SER A 270 -21.07 -12.70 -15.54
N ILE A 271 -22.36 -12.82 -15.88
CA ILE A 271 -22.79 -13.29 -17.21
C ILE A 271 -22.35 -12.30 -18.29
N LEU A 272 -22.32 -11.01 -17.93
CA LEU A 272 -21.92 -9.93 -18.83
C LEU A 272 -20.49 -10.16 -19.36
N ALA A 273 -19.50 -10.40 -18.49
CA ALA A 273 -18.12 -10.62 -18.92
C ALA A 273 -17.94 -11.91 -19.72
N GLN A 274 -18.75 -12.95 -19.45
CA GLN A 274 -18.73 -14.20 -20.21
C GLN A 274 -19.25 -14.03 -21.64
N ASN A 275 -20.22 -13.13 -21.84
CA ASN A 275 -20.84 -12.86 -23.14
C ASN A 275 -20.34 -11.54 -23.75
N CYS A 276 -19.01 -11.34 -23.75
CA CYS A 276 -18.36 -10.11 -24.26
C CYS A 276 -18.77 -9.76 -25.71
N SER A 277 -19.14 -10.75 -26.52
CA SER A 277 -19.51 -10.56 -27.93
C SER A 277 -20.84 -9.83 -28.13
N LEU A 278 -21.61 -9.66 -27.05
CA LEU A 278 -22.90 -8.97 -27.01
C LEU A 278 -22.77 -7.52 -26.51
N TRP A 279 -21.60 -7.09 -26.05
CA TRP A 279 -21.41 -5.74 -25.53
C TRP A 279 -21.61 -4.68 -26.62
N GLY A 280 -22.34 -3.61 -26.32
CA GLY A 280 -22.64 -2.54 -27.26
C GLY A 280 -23.71 -2.87 -28.32
N LYS A 281 -24.18 -4.13 -28.39
CA LYS A 281 -25.28 -4.54 -29.27
C LYS A 281 -26.63 -4.31 -28.58
N ILE A 282 -27.07 -3.05 -28.53
CA ILE A 282 -28.42 -2.71 -28.12
C ILE A 282 -29.34 -3.11 -29.28
N ASN A 283 -29.81 -4.37 -29.28
CA ASN A 283 -30.96 -4.95 -30.02
C ASN A 283 -30.75 -6.46 -30.30
N SER A 284 -30.49 -7.27 -29.26
CA SER A 284 -30.66 -8.73 -29.37
C SER A 284 -31.37 -9.31 -28.15
N THR A 285 -32.54 -8.70 -27.87
CA THR A 285 -33.87 -9.31 -27.60
C THR A 285 -34.80 -8.16 -27.27
#